data_AF-A0A1Q5UHQ0-F1
#
_entry.id   AF-A0A1Q5UHQ0-F1
#
_cell.length_a   1.000
_cell.length_b   1.000
_cell.length_c   1.000
_cell.angle_alpha   90.00
_cell.angle_beta   90.00
_cell.angle_gamma   90.00
#
_symmetry.space_group_name_H-M   'P 1'
#
loop_
_entity.id
_entity.type
_entity.pdbx_description
1 polymer ?
#
loop_
_entity_poly.entity_id
_entity_poly.type
_entity_poly.pdbx_seq_one_letter_code
_entity_poly.pdbx_strand_id
1 'polypeptide(L)'
;MGFWMGLFTALRTKLLYTAAYHPSTNGQSERSNSTAEIWLRRWQSLHQNVDCDEGLAPMQALLNASENASTDATPHQLMFGVRQAFVGFLQASRQDADECAKCAAMVVKKQYDGKTTAEN
;
A
#
# COMPACT_ATOMS: atom_id res chain seq x y z
N MET A 1 -27.85 -8.64 11.58
CA MET A 1 -27.36 -7.25 11.38
C MET A 1 -26.97 -6.52 12.66
N GLY A 2 -27.06 -7.10 13.87
CA GLY A 2 -26.93 -6.33 15.13
C GLY A 2 -25.54 -6.25 15.78
N PHE A 3 -24.60 -7.12 15.43
CA PHE A 3 -23.30 -7.17 16.14
C PHE A 3 -22.50 -5.86 16.00
N TRP A 4 -22.26 -5.41 14.77
CA TRP A 4 -21.47 -4.20 14.52
C TRP A 4 -22.14 -2.95 15.09
N MET A 5 -23.45 -2.74 14.86
CA MET A 5 -24.17 -1.60 15.46
C MET A 5 -24.11 -1.62 16.99
N GLY A 6 -24.24 -2.78 17.64
CA GLY A 6 -24.10 -2.91 19.09
C GLY A 6 -22.70 -2.53 19.57
N LEU A 7 -21.66 -2.98 18.87
CA LEU A 7 -20.27 -2.65 19.20
C LEU A 7 -19.98 -1.14 19.11
N PHE A 8 -20.34 -0.50 17.99
CA PHE A 8 -20.11 0.94 17.81
C PHE A 8 -20.95 1.78 18.81
N THR A 9 -22.15 1.33 19.16
CA THR A 9 -22.98 1.97 20.21
C THR A 9 -22.31 1.88 21.58
N ALA A 10 -21.78 0.70 21.95
CA ALA A 10 -21.08 0.50 23.21
C ALA A 10 -19.79 1.36 23.31
N LEU A 11 -19.07 1.50 22.19
CA LEU A 11 -17.87 2.33 22.09
C LEU A 11 -18.18 3.83 21.96
N ARG A 12 -19.46 4.24 21.92
CA ARG A 12 -19.93 5.61 21.72
C ARG A 12 -19.36 6.28 20.46
N THR A 13 -19.12 5.49 19.41
CA THR A 13 -18.57 5.94 18.14
C THR A 13 -19.67 6.05 17.09
N LYS A 14 -19.57 7.07 16.22
CA LYS A 14 -20.51 7.25 15.11
C LYS A 14 -20.08 6.37 13.93
N LEU A 15 -20.93 5.41 13.56
CA LEU A 15 -20.72 4.60 12.37
C LEU A 15 -21.17 5.38 11.14
N LEU A 16 -20.22 5.89 10.37
CA LEU A 16 -20.48 6.63 9.14
C LEU A 16 -20.42 5.65 7.96
N TYR A 17 -21.52 5.56 7.22
CA TYR A 17 -21.58 4.79 5.98
C TYR A 17 -21.33 5.73 4.80
N THR A 18 -20.42 5.36 3.91
CA THR A 18 -20.33 6.01 2.60
C THR A 18 -21.52 5.57 1.75
N ALA A 19 -22.06 6.48 0.94
CA ALA A 19 -23.09 6.12 -0.03
C ALA A 19 -22.56 5.04 -0.97
N ALA A 20 -23.38 4.03 -1.28
CA ALA A 20 -23.03 3.04 -2.30
C ALA A 20 -22.73 3.78 -3.62
N TYR A 21 -21.66 3.37 -4.31
CA TYR A 21 -21.20 3.96 -5.58
C TYR A 21 -20.65 5.40 -5.51
N HIS A 22 -20.20 5.89 -4.35
CA HIS A 22 -19.53 7.18 -4.22
C HIS A 22 -18.03 7.05 -3.85
N PRO A 23 -17.15 6.73 -4.81
CA PRO A 23 -15.73 6.46 -4.56
C PRO A 23 -14.93 7.69 -4.06
N SER A 24 -15.43 8.91 -4.26
CA SER A 24 -14.68 10.13 -3.91
C SER A 24 -14.51 10.36 -2.41
N THR A 25 -15.35 9.74 -1.56
CA THR A 25 -15.22 9.86 -0.09
C THR A 25 -14.09 9.00 0.47
N ASN A 26 -13.66 7.95 -0.25
CA ASN A 26 -12.74 6.93 0.27
C ASN A 26 -11.35 6.96 -0.38
N GLY A 27 -11.06 7.96 -1.24
CA GLY A 27 -9.86 7.97 -2.07
C GLY A 27 -8.52 7.94 -1.32
N GLN A 28 -8.43 8.49 -0.10
CA GLN A 28 -7.20 8.41 0.70
C GLN A 28 -6.93 6.99 1.22
N SER A 29 -7.97 6.29 1.67
CA SER A 29 -7.83 4.91 2.12
C SER A 29 -7.59 3.97 0.92
N GLU A 30 -8.27 4.21 -0.20
CA GLU A 30 -8.07 3.47 -1.45
C GLU A 30 -6.63 3.53 -1.93
N ARG A 31 -6.03 4.73 -1.99
CA ARG A 31 -4.62 4.88 -2.37
C ARG A 31 -3.69 4.15 -1.39
N SER A 32 -3.98 4.20 -0.10
CA SER A 32 -3.17 3.52 0.92
C SER A 32 -3.27 1.99 0.79
N ASN A 33 -4.48 1.48 0.54
CA ASN A 33 -4.72 0.06 0.29
C ASN A 33 -4.02 -0.41 -0.98
N SER A 34 -4.06 0.36 -2.07
CA SER A 34 -3.34 0.02 -3.31
C SER A 34 -1.83 -0.05 -3.09
N THR A 35 -1.25 0.87 -2.31
CA THR A 35 0.19 0.82 -1.99
C THR A 35 0.53 -0.44 -1.18
N ALA A 36 -0.29 -0.78 -0.17
CA ALA A 36 -0.11 -2.00 0.62
C ALA A 36 -0.19 -3.27 -0.24
N GLU A 37 -1.14 -3.32 -1.18
CA GLU A 37 -1.33 -4.46 -2.07
C GLU A 37 -0.14 -4.66 -3.03
N ILE A 38 0.41 -3.58 -3.59
CA ILE A 38 1.61 -3.62 -4.43
C ILE A 38 2.80 -4.15 -3.63
N TRP A 39 2.97 -3.67 -2.39
CA TRP A 39 4.05 -4.10 -1.52
C TRP A 39 3.96 -5.60 -1.22
N LEU A 40 2.77 -6.09 -0.84
CA LEU A 40 2.56 -7.51 -0.55
C LEU A 40 2.77 -8.40 -1.77
N ARG A 41 2.34 -7.96 -2.96
CA ARG A 41 2.62 -8.69 -4.20
C ARG A 41 4.12 -8.79 -4.46
N ARG A 42 4.87 -7.71 -4.22
CA ARG A 42 6.33 -7.73 -4.36
C ARG A 42 6.98 -8.64 -3.31
N TRP A 43 6.56 -8.56 -2.06
CA TRP A 43 7.01 -9.44 -0.99
C TRP A 43 6.80 -10.92 -1.34
N GLN A 44 5.58 -11.31 -1.74
CA GLN A 44 5.27 -12.70 -2.12
C GLN A 44 6.10 -13.17 -3.32
N SER A 45 6.37 -12.28 -4.29
CA SER A 45 7.22 -12.62 -5.44
C SER A 45 8.67 -12.93 -5.07
N LEU A 46 9.19 -12.25 -4.03
CA LEU A 46 10.54 -12.45 -3.50
C LEU A 46 10.61 -13.63 -2.52
N HIS A 47 9.51 -13.89 -1.80
CA HIS A 47 9.41 -14.90 -0.74
C HIS A 47 8.34 -15.94 -1.09
N GLN A 48 8.57 -16.69 -2.18
CA GLN A 48 7.57 -17.62 -2.76
C GLN A 48 7.10 -18.74 -1.81
N ASN A 49 7.88 -19.07 -0.78
CA ASN A 49 7.59 -20.13 0.20
C ASN A 49 7.25 -19.59 1.60
N VAL A 50 7.00 -18.30 1.73
CA VAL A 50 6.69 -17.65 3.00
C VAL A 50 5.25 -17.15 2.95
N ASP A 51 4.54 -17.30 4.07
CA ASP A 51 3.18 -16.80 4.20
C ASP A 51 3.16 -15.26 4.12
N CYS A 52 2.12 -14.73 3.49
CA CYS A 52 1.93 -13.29 3.35
C CYS A 52 1.83 -12.58 4.71
N ASP A 53 1.41 -13.29 5.75
CA ASP A 53 1.30 -12.79 7.14
C ASP A 53 2.66 -12.35 7.70
N GLU A 54 3.75 -13.03 7.33
CA GLU A 54 5.11 -12.62 7.75
C GLU A 54 5.53 -11.29 7.13
N GLY A 55 4.92 -10.92 5.99
CA GLY A 55 5.11 -9.64 5.33
C GLY A 55 4.34 -8.49 5.98
N LEU A 56 3.33 -8.75 6.81
CA LEU A 56 2.45 -7.70 7.34
C LEU A 56 3.17 -6.75 8.30
N ALA A 57 3.97 -7.27 9.22
CA ALA A 57 4.74 -6.47 10.16
C ALA A 57 5.77 -5.55 9.46
N PRO A 58 6.63 -6.04 8.55
CA PRO A 58 7.55 -5.18 7.81
C PRO A 58 6.81 -4.20 6.89
N MET A 59 5.71 -4.61 6.26
CA MET A 59 4.87 -3.71 5.46
C MET A 59 4.35 -2.54 6.30
N GLN A 60 3.74 -2.82 7.45
CA GLN A 60 3.16 -1.79 8.31
C GLN A 60 4.24 -0.80 8.80
N ALA A 61 5.40 -1.30 9.20
CA ALA A 61 6.52 -0.47 9.62
C ALA A 61 6.97 0.46 8.47
N LEU A 62 7.11 -0.09 7.26
CA LEU A 62 7.55 0.68 6.09
C LEU A 62 6.52 1.72 5.67
N LEU A 63 5.23 1.36 5.61
CA LEU A 63 4.16 2.28 5.26
C LEU A 63 4.06 3.44 6.27
N ASN A 64 4.22 3.17 7.57
CA ASN A 64 4.18 4.18 8.62
C ASN A 64 5.42 5.08 8.66
N ALA A 65 6.56 4.58 8.15
CA ALA A 65 7.81 5.33 8.01
C ALA A 65 7.97 6.02 6.64
N SER A 66 7.13 5.68 5.66
CA SER A 66 7.12 6.32 4.33
C SER A 66 6.46 7.69 4.36
N GLU A 67 7.02 8.65 3.64
CA GLU A 67 6.41 9.96 3.46
C GLU A 67 5.25 9.88 2.47
N ASN A 68 4.13 10.50 2.83
CA ASN A 68 3.00 10.64 1.92
C ASN A 68 3.13 11.95 1.14
N ALA A 69 3.08 11.86 -0.19
CA ALA A 69 3.24 12.99 -1.10
C ALA A 69 2.25 14.15 -0.84
N SER A 70 1.07 13.89 -0.26
CA SER A 70 0.11 14.95 0.04
C SER A 70 0.40 15.70 1.35
N THR A 71 1.16 15.10 2.27
CA THR A 71 1.43 15.66 3.60
C THR A 71 2.91 15.98 3.83
N ASP A 72 3.78 15.53 2.93
CA ASP A 72 5.25 15.69 3.02
C ASP A 72 5.83 15.23 4.37
N ALA A 73 5.18 14.25 4.98
CA ALA A 73 5.46 13.74 6.31
C ALA A 73 5.04 12.27 6.40
N THR A 74 5.64 11.54 7.34
CA THR A 74 5.29 10.15 7.59
C THR A 74 4.07 10.05 8.51
N PRO A 75 3.19 9.05 8.34
CA PRO A 75 2.07 8.83 9.26
C PRO A 75 2.50 8.71 10.72
N HIS A 76 3.62 8.04 10.99
CA HIS A 76 4.15 7.95 12.35
C HIS A 76 4.54 9.33 12.91
N GLN A 77 5.19 10.16 12.11
CA GLN A 77 5.57 11.50 12.52
C GLN A 77 4.34 12.36 12.81
N LEU A 78 3.29 12.25 12.00
CA LEU A 78 2.04 12.98 12.21
C LEU A 78 1.32 12.54 13.50
N MET A 79 1.40 11.26 13.85
CA MET A 79 0.72 10.70 15.04
C MET A 79 1.50 10.91 16.34
N PHE A 80 2.83 10.82 16.31
CA PHE A 80 3.66 10.80 17.52
C PHE A 80 4.66 11.96 17.60
N GLY A 81 4.75 12.82 16.58
CA GLY A 81 5.69 13.94 16.54
C GLY A 81 7.16 13.54 16.31
N VAL A 82 7.46 12.25 16.17
CA VAL A 82 8.82 11.72 16.01
C VAL A 82 8.92 10.96 14.70
N ARG A 83 9.98 11.22 13.93
CA ARG A 83 10.27 10.48 12.70
C ARG A 83 10.91 9.14 13.05
N GLN A 84 10.26 8.05 12.68
CA GLN A 84 10.86 6.72 12.74
C GLN A 84 11.87 6.58 11.60
N ALA A 85 13.15 6.50 11.95
CA ALA A 85 14.18 6.05 11.02
C ALA A 85 14.19 4.52 11.04
N PHE A 86 13.52 3.87 10.09
CA PHE A 86 13.66 2.42 9.93
C PHE A 86 15.01 2.14 9.26
N VAL A 87 16.01 1.78 10.08
CA VAL A 87 17.36 1.45 9.62
C VAL A 87 17.33 0.06 9.00
N GLY A 88 17.28 -0.02 7.66
CA GLY A 88 17.31 -1.30 6.94
C GLY A 88 16.72 -1.27 5.53
N PHE A 89 15.85 -0.30 5.23
CA PHE A 89 15.36 -0.05 3.87
C PHE A 89 15.64 1.41 3.51
N LEU A 90 16.53 1.62 2.54
CA LEU A 90 16.87 2.94 2.03
C LEU A 90 15.58 3.57 1.45
N GLN A 91 15.13 4.66 2.06
CA GLN A 91 14.17 5.61 1.50
C GLN A 91 12.88 5.01 0.91
N ALA A 92 11.89 4.71 1.75
CA ALA A 92 10.51 4.50 1.29
C ALA A 92 9.81 5.82 0.93
N SER A 93 10.43 6.67 0.11
CA SER A 93 9.61 7.61 -0.64
C SER A 93 8.71 6.75 -1.52
N ARG A 94 7.38 7.00 -1.57
CA ARG A 94 6.42 6.28 -2.45
C ARG A 94 6.76 6.34 -3.96
N GLN A 95 7.93 6.87 -4.32
CA GLN A 95 8.55 6.79 -5.64
C GLN A 95 8.84 5.35 -6.06
N ASP A 96 9.01 4.42 -5.12
CA ASP A 96 9.16 2.98 -5.38
C ASP A 96 7.93 2.37 -6.05
N ALA A 97 6.71 2.89 -5.84
CA ALA A 97 5.53 2.51 -6.62
C ALA A 97 5.64 2.98 -8.09
N ASP A 98 6.16 4.19 -8.31
CA ASP A 98 6.35 4.78 -9.63
C ASP A 98 7.52 4.10 -10.39
N GLU A 99 8.58 3.73 -9.67
CA GLU A 99 9.68 2.90 -10.17
C GLU A 99 9.27 1.45 -10.43
N CYS A 100 8.43 0.86 -9.57
CA CYS A 100 7.89 -0.49 -9.78
C CYS A 100 6.94 -0.52 -10.98
N ALA A 101 6.15 0.54 -11.21
CA ALA A 101 5.35 0.70 -12.42
C ALA A 101 6.22 0.83 -13.67
N LYS A 102 7.34 1.58 -13.60
CA LYS A 102 8.31 1.68 -14.70
C LYS A 102 8.99 0.33 -14.98
N CYS A 103 9.41 -0.41 -13.96
CA CYS A 103 9.97 -1.75 -14.10
C CYS A 103 8.95 -2.74 -14.67
N ALA A 104 7.70 -2.72 -14.21
CA ALA A 104 6.63 -3.54 -14.76
C ALA A 104 6.36 -3.21 -16.24
N ALA A 105 6.30 -1.93 -16.60
CA ALA A 105 6.15 -1.48 -17.97
C ALA A 105 7.33 -1.92 -18.87
N MET A 106 8.57 -1.87 -18.35
CA MET A 106 9.74 -2.37 -19.08
C MET A 106 9.70 -3.89 -19.30
N VAL A 107 9.25 -4.67 -18.31
CA VAL A 107 9.11 -6.13 -18.44
C VAL A 107 8.04 -6.50 -19.47
N VAL A 108 6.89 -5.81 -19.45
CA VAL A 108 5.81 -6.01 -20.44
C VAL A 108 6.29 -5.64 -21.85
N LYS A 109 7.02 -4.53 -22.00
CA LYS A 109 7.60 -4.14 -23.29
C LYS A 109 8.56 -5.21 -23.84
N LYS A 110 9.45 -5.73 -22.99
CA LYS A 110 10.41 -6.78 -23.37
C LYS A 110 9.71 -8.06 -23.84
N GLN A 111 8.55 -8.40 -23.26
CA GLN A 111 7.73 -9.52 -23.70
C GLN A 111 7.04 -9.28 -25.05
N TYR A 112 6.63 -8.06 -25.36
CA TYR A 112 6.07 -7.71 -26.67
C TYR A 112 7.14 -7.69 -27.76
N ASP A 113 8.29 -7.08 -27.48
CA ASP A 113 9.42 -7.00 -28.42
C ASP A 113 9.97 -8.41 -28.73
N GLY A 114 9.99 -9.31 -27.75
CA GLY A 114 10.41 -10.71 -27.95
C GLY A 114 9.42 -11.56 -28.76
N LYS A 115 8.13 -11.19 -28.79
CA LYS A 115 7.12 -11.86 -29.63
C LYS A 115 7.19 -11.38 -31.08
N THR A 116 7.54 -10.12 -31.33
CA THR A 116 7.69 -9.57 -32.69
C THR A 116 8.93 -10.09 -33.41
N THR A 117 9.96 -10.51 -32.68
CA THR A 117 11.15 -11.18 -33.26
C THR A 117 10.97 -12.68 -33.52
N ALA A 118 9.88 -13.29 -33.06
CA ALA A 118 9.59 -14.71 -33.27
C ALA A 118 8.61 -14.97 -34.44
N GLU A 119 8.05 -13.91 -35.06
CA GLU A 119 7.11 -13.97 -36.19
C GLU A 119 7.73 -13.56 -37.54
N ASN A 120 9.07 -13.46 -37.65
CA ASN A 120 9.79 -13.28 -38.92
C ASN A 120 10.74 -14.45 -39.20
#